data_AF-A0A7K1KDW0-F1
#
_entry.id   AF-A0A7K1KDW0-F1
#
_cell.length_a   1.000
_cell.length_b   1.000
_cell.length_c   1.000
_cell.angle_alpha   90.00
_cell.angle_beta   90.00
_cell.angle_gamma   90.00
#
_symmetry.space_group_name_H-M   'P 1'
#
loop_
_entity.id
_entity.type
_entity.pdbx_description
1 polymer ?
#
loop_
_entity_poly.entity_id
_entity_poly.type
_entity_poly.pdbx_seq_one_letter_code
_entity_poly.pdbx_strand_id
1 'polypeptide(L)'
;MTCIMFDLLEERVADVDRKAEMRELRDENILMIDLRDPSDDELVEIIVNELCGYLATHFDTDTCKAMELGFSELHRLAASQHRYNQESAR
;
A
#
# COMPACT_ATOMS: atom_id res chain seq x y z
N MET A 1 10.25 5.04 -3.38
CA MET A 1 9.08 4.20 -3.72
C MET A 1 8.32 3.77 -2.47
N THR A 2 8.99 3.22 -1.46
CA THR A 2 8.38 2.82 -0.18
C THR A 2 7.75 3.98 0.59
N CYS A 3 8.38 5.16 0.62
CA CYS A 3 7.80 6.35 1.28
C CYS A 3 6.39 6.69 0.74
N ILE A 4 6.18 6.60 -0.58
CA ILE A 4 4.88 6.92 -1.22
C ILE A 4 3.78 5.97 -0.75
N MET A 5 4.12 4.69 -0.54
CA MET A 5 3.17 3.71 -0.02
C MET A 5 2.83 4.01 1.44
N PHE A 6 3.83 4.34 2.28
CA PHE A 6 3.56 4.71 3.67
C PHE A 6 2.79 6.02 3.79
N ASP A 7 3.02 6.99 2.91
CA ASP A 7 2.26 8.24 2.88
C ASP A 7 0.78 7.99 2.51
N LEU A 8 0.52 7.07 1.56
CA LEU A 8 -0.84 6.59 1.27
C LEU A 8 -1.47 5.93 2.51
N LEU A 9 -0.76 5.00 3.15
CA LEU A 9 -1.29 4.24 4.29
C LEU A 9 -1.54 5.15 5.51
N GLU A 10 -0.63 6.09 5.81
CA GLU A 10 -0.81 7.09 6.87
C GLU A 10 -2.08 7.92 6.64
N GLU A 11 -2.36 8.29 5.38
CA GLU A 11 -3.54 9.08 5.05
C GLU A 11 -4.84 8.25 5.17
N ARG A 12 -4.83 7.00 4.69
CA ARG A 12 -6.05 6.22 4.40
C ARG A 12 -6.46 5.19 5.44
N VAL A 13 -5.53 4.67 6.23
CA VAL A 13 -5.86 3.72 7.31
C VAL A 13 -6.88 4.35 8.26
N ALA A 14 -7.83 3.59 8.80
CA ALA A 14 -8.81 4.16 9.73
C ALA A 14 -8.26 4.26 11.17
N ASP A 15 -7.51 3.23 11.58
CA ASP A 15 -7.00 3.06 12.94
C ASP A 15 -5.83 4.01 13.26
N VAL A 16 -5.93 4.72 14.38
CA VAL A 16 -4.96 5.75 14.78
C VAL A 16 -3.62 5.15 15.19
N ASP A 17 -3.62 3.99 15.84
CA ASP A 17 -2.40 3.31 16.26
C ASP A 17 -1.68 2.74 15.04
N ARG A 18 -2.44 2.18 14.09
CA ARG A 18 -1.92 1.69 12.81
C ARG A 18 -1.37 2.81 11.93
N LYS A 19 -1.97 4.01 11.94
CA LYS A 19 -1.37 5.21 11.32
C LYS A 19 -0.03 5.59 11.94
N ALA A 20 0.06 5.54 13.27
CA ALA A 20 1.30 5.85 13.97
C ALA A 20 2.40 4.85 13.59
N GLU A 21 2.05 3.56 13.50
CA GLU A 21 2.95 2.52 13.01
C GLU A 21 3.43 2.79 11.58
N MET A 22 2.53 3.16 10.65
CA MET A 22 2.93 3.49 9.27
C MET A 22 3.89 4.70 9.22
N ARG A 23 3.67 5.69 10.08
CA ARG A 23 4.56 6.86 10.21
C ARG A 23 5.94 6.44 10.74
N GLU A 24 5.98 5.63 11.79
CA GLU A 24 7.24 5.12 12.34
C GLU A 24 8.02 4.30 11.31
N LEU A 25 7.35 3.38 10.60
CA LEU A 25 7.97 2.58 9.55
C LEU A 25 8.53 3.44 8.42
N ARG A 26 7.83 4.53 8.05
CA ARG A 26 8.34 5.51 7.08
C ARG A 26 9.58 6.23 7.61
N ASP A 27 9.51 6.74 8.84
CA ASP A 27 10.58 7.56 9.44
C ASP A 27 11.85 6.72 9.69
N GLU A 28 11.68 5.43 9.99
CA GLU A 28 12.77 4.45 10.12
C GLU A 28 13.31 3.94 8.77
N ASN A 29 12.78 4.42 7.64
CA ASN A 29 13.11 3.95 6.28
C ASN A 29 12.99 2.43 6.13
N ILE A 30 12.01 1.81 6.79
CA ILE A 30 11.73 0.39 6.61
C ILE A 30 11.32 0.19 5.15
N LEU A 31 12.04 -0.71 4.47
CA LEU A 31 11.90 -0.92 3.02
C LEU A 31 10.86 -2.00 2.66
N MET A 32 10.32 -2.71 3.64
CA MET A 32 9.49 -3.90 3.40
C MET A 32 8.45 -4.08 4.51
N ILE A 33 7.18 -4.12 4.12
CA ILE A 33 6.06 -4.57 4.97
C ILE A 33 5.68 -5.97 4.50
N ASP A 34 5.51 -6.89 5.44
CA ASP A 34 4.98 -8.21 5.12
C ASP A 34 3.44 -8.21 5.17
N LEU A 35 2.82 -8.05 4.01
CA LEU A 35 1.36 -8.00 3.88
C LEU A 35 0.69 -9.39 3.83
N ARG A 36 1.43 -10.46 4.12
CA ARG A 36 0.90 -11.83 4.10
C ARG A 36 0.11 -12.19 5.36
N ASP A 37 0.24 -11.39 6.42
CA ASP A 37 -0.56 -11.56 7.61
C ASP A 37 -2.02 -11.18 7.30
N PRO A 38 -3.01 -12.05 7.57
CA PRO A 38 -4.42 -11.73 7.37
C PRO A 38 -4.90 -10.50 8.15
N SER A 39 -4.23 -10.12 9.24
CA SER A 39 -4.52 -8.89 9.98
C SER A 39 -4.16 -7.61 9.22
N ASP A 40 -3.38 -7.73 8.14
CA ASP A 40 -3.00 -6.62 7.25
C ASP A 40 -3.90 -6.48 6.02
N ASP A 41 -5.02 -7.21 5.94
CA ASP A 41 -5.90 -7.17 4.77
C ASP A 41 -6.44 -5.75 4.48
N GLU A 42 -6.66 -4.92 5.50
CA GLU A 42 -7.01 -3.50 5.35
C GLU A 42 -5.92 -2.72 4.57
N LEU A 43 -4.65 -2.95 4.90
CA LEU A 43 -3.52 -2.30 4.20
C LEU A 43 -3.46 -2.75 2.75
N VAL A 44 -3.69 -4.05 2.51
CA VAL A 44 -3.74 -4.63 1.17
C VAL A 44 -4.89 -4.04 0.36
N GLU A 45 -6.07 -3.91 0.96
CA GLU A 45 -7.26 -3.34 0.32
C GLU A 45 -7.03 -1.88 -0.11
N ILE A 46 -6.45 -1.06 0.77
CA ILE A 46 -6.08 0.34 0.46
C ILE A 46 -5.11 0.41 -0.72
N ILE A 47 -4.07 -0.44 -0.72
CA ILE A 47 -3.09 -0.47 -1.82
C ILE A 47 -3.77 -0.86 -3.14
N VAL A 48 -4.65 -1.86 -3.13
CA VAL A 48 -5.33 -2.32 -4.35
C VAL A 48 -6.30 -1.27 -4.89
N ASN A 49 -7.02 -0.58 -4.01
CA ASN A 49 -8.13 0.28 -4.42
C ASN A 49 -7.73 1.75 -4.62
N GLU A 50 -6.76 2.25 -3.86
CA GLU A 50 -6.50 3.70 -3.78
C GLU A 50 -5.16 4.13 -4.36
N LEU A 51 -4.18 3.23 -4.49
CA LEU A 51 -2.82 3.58 -4.92
C LEU A 51 -2.78 4.32 -6.26
N CYS A 52 -3.47 3.82 -7.28
CA CYS A 52 -3.46 4.47 -8.60
C CYS A 52 -4.09 5.86 -8.57
N GLY A 53 -5.18 6.04 -7.81
CA GLY A 53 -5.85 7.34 -7.66
C GLY A 53 -5.01 8.33 -6.87
N TYR A 54 -4.35 7.85 -5.81
CA TYR A 54 -3.43 8.65 -5.01
C TYR A 54 -2.26 9.17 -5.85
N LEU A 55 -1.65 8.30 -6.66
CA LEU A 55 -0.55 8.68 -7.54
C LEU A 55 -0.96 9.74 -8.55
N ALA A 56 -2.10 9.55 -9.21
CA ALA A 56 -2.63 10.50 -10.19
C ALA A 56 -2.97 11.87 -9.58
N THR A 57 -3.21 11.93 -8.27
CA THR A 57 -3.53 13.17 -7.55
C THR A 57 -2.26 13.91 -7.10
N HIS A 58 -1.21 13.16 -6.72
CA HIS A 58 -0.02 13.73 -6.07
C HIS A 58 1.20 13.88 -6.98
N PHE A 59 1.22 13.23 -8.15
CA PHE A 59 2.35 13.25 -9.08
C PHE A 59 1.91 13.62 -10.49
N ASP A 60 2.82 14.22 -11.26
CA ASP A 60 2.58 14.50 -12.67
C ASP A 60 2.59 13.21 -13.51
N THR A 61 2.08 13.32 -14.74
CA THR A 61 1.94 12.20 -15.69
C THR A 61 3.27 11.51 -16.00
N ASP A 62 4.37 12.25 -16.10
CA ASP A 62 5.67 11.68 -16.46
C ASP A 62 6.28 10.90 -15.29
N THR A 63 6.10 11.40 -14.08
CA THR A 63 6.46 10.73 -12.83
C THR A 63 5.62 9.48 -12.62
N CYS A 64 4.31 9.55 -12.87
CA CYS A 64 3.42 8.38 -12.81
C CYS A 64 3.86 7.30 -13.79
N LYS A 65 4.18 7.65 -15.04
CA LYS A 65 4.70 6.71 -16.04
C LYS A 65 6.04 6.09 -15.64
N ALA A 66 6.95 6.89 -15.08
CA ALA A 66 8.24 6.39 -14.62
C ALA A 66 8.11 5.35 -13.50
N MET A 67 7.03 5.42 -12.70
CA MET A 67 6.77 4.51 -11.60
C MET A 67 5.76 3.39 -11.92
N GLU A 68 5.11 3.45 -13.09
CA GLU A 68 4.03 2.55 -13.51
C GLU A 68 4.42 1.07 -13.40
N LEU A 69 5.64 0.72 -13.80
CA LEU A 69 6.13 -0.66 -13.74
C LEU A 69 6.22 -1.17 -12.29
N GLY A 70 6.71 -0.33 -11.38
CA GLY A 70 6.87 -0.68 -9.96
C GLY A 70 5.53 -0.82 -9.26
N PHE A 71 4.58 0.08 -9.53
CA PHE A 71 3.26 0.04 -8.91
C PHE A 71 2.34 -1.03 -9.51
N SER A 72 2.46 -1.33 -10.80
CA SER A 72 1.69 -2.42 -11.42
C SER A 72 2.04 -3.78 -10.81
N GLU A 73 3.33 -4.01 -10.52
CA GLU A 73 3.76 -5.25 -9.85
C GLU A 73 3.30 -5.30 -8.40
N LEU A 74 3.43 -4.19 -7.66
CA LEU A 74 2.91 -4.09 -6.30
C LEU A 74 1.40 -4.37 -6.24
N HIS A 75 0.64 -3.74 -7.14
CA HIS A 75 -0.81 -3.93 -7.26
C HIS A 75 -1.16 -5.38 -7.56
N ARG A 76 -0.44 -6.02 -8.49
CA ARG A 76 -0.61 -7.45 -8.82
C ARG A 76 -0.38 -8.35 -7.61
N LEU A 77 0.68 -8.09 -6.84
CA LEU A 77 1.01 -8.86 -5.64
C LEU A 77 -0.03 -8.64 -4.54
N ALA A 78 -0.40 -7.39 -4.25
CA ALA A 78 -1.42 -7.04 -3.27
C ALA A 78 -2.77 -7.67 -3.64
N ALA A 79 -3.20 -7.59 -4.90
CA ALA A 79 -4.44 -8.21 -5.36
C ALA A 79 -4.40 -9.75 -5.25
N SER A 80 -3.24 -10.37 -5.46
CA SER A 80 -3.07 -11.81 -5.24
C SER A 80 -3.19 -12.19 -3.78
N GLN A 81 -2.59 -11.39 -2.89
CA GLN A 81 -2.61 -11.62 -1.45
C GLN A 81 -4.02 -11.41 -0.88
N HIS A 82 -4.72 -10.36 -1.32
CA HIS A 82 -6.10 -10.09 -0.91
C HIS A 82 -7.04 -11.26 -1.23
N ARG A 83 -6.94 -11.81 -2.46
CA ARG A 83 -7.72 -13.01 -2.84
C ARG A 83 -7.37 -14.20 -1.95
N TYR A 84 -6.10 -14.43 -1.66
CA TYR A 84 -5.66 -15.52 -0.79
C TYR A 84 -6.20 -15.36 0.64
N ASN A 85 -6.16 -14.15 1.21
CA ASN A 85 -6.69 -13.85 2.54
C ASN A 85 -8.21 -14.09 2.59
N GLN A 86 -8.95 -13.66 1.57
CA GLN A 86 -10.39 -13.87 1.46
C GLN A 86 -10.78 -15.35 1.29
N GLU A 87 -9.98 -16.14 0.57
CA GLU A 87 -10.20 -17.57 0.37
C GLU A 87 -9.84 -18.38 1.62
N SER A 88 -8.83 -17.96 2.39
CA SER A 88 -8.37 -18.63 3.61
C SER A 88 -9.23 -18.33 4.84
N ALA A 89 -10.03 -17.26 4.81
CA ALA A 89 -10.99 -16.89 5.85
C ALA A 89 -12.36 -17.61 5.74
N ARG A 90 -12.54 -18.49 4.75
CA ARG A 90 -13.73 -19.33 4.55
C ARG A 90 -13.55 -20.73 5.14
#